data_AF-A0A9W6DQF9-F1
#
_entry.id   AF-A0A9W6DQF9-F1
#
_cell.length_a   1.000
_cell.length_b   1.000
_cell.length_c   1.000
_cell.angle_alpha   90.00
_cell.angle_beta   90.00
_cell.angle_gamma   90.00
#
_symmetry.space_group_name_H-M   'P 1'
#
loop_
_entity.id
_entity.type
_entity.pdbx_description
1 polymer ?
#
loop_
_entity_poly.entity_id
_entity_poly.type
_entity_poly.pdbx_seq_one_letter_code
_entity_poly.pdbx_strand_id
1 'polypeptide(L)'
;MKSSFLTTVTSLVLAAGASPMPAASLVSQRTSEVSRRDCSRECMTTIVDQVLASMVVHNPYTLPMATVYRATENSHPAALGMMTAWRTVTKAGPPSLLAIDTTQGSAYFTLDVSEGSDTTQSVLRGRVKVVDQEITELELFINRYRGDHGFSFSAAELPSNYATLMSPPANRTKASRATLRSLSEALFATSSNLSVTVDDNCQFTEIGWKVIDTGTYDNGTTTPLSCSWPSDHPTDENARIGLVIDEELGFVVTSGMIPGKVYPYQNVSAFIPDAMTSSQEVQDVWLKEVKAQGVKGLLAPTEGTGETLEVLQYYNDALQAMQINVYMSGPNMTSAWL
;
A
#
# COMPACT_ATOMS: atom_id res chain seq x y z
N MET A 1 -27.66 -62.64 -6.06
CA MET A 1 -28.41 -62.52 -7.33
C MET A 1 -27.86 -61.32 -8.09
N LYS A 2 -27.35 -61.59 -9.30
CA LYS A 2 -26.86 -60.62 -10.28
C LYS A 2 -28.06 -60.01 -11.03
N SER A 3 -28.03 -58.72 -11.34
CA SER A 3 -28.58 -58.12 -12.58
C SER A 3 -28.12 -56.65 -12.60
N SER A 4 -27.15 -56.20 -13.41
CA SER A 4 -27.22 -55.96 -14.86
C SER A 4 -28.43 -55.13 -15.28
N PHE A 5 -28.18 -53.86 -15.62
CA PHE A 5 -28.92 -53.11 -16.64
C PHE A 5 -27.91 -52.36 -17.51
N LEU A 6 -27.98 -52.66 -18.80
CA LEU A 6 -27.20 -52.10 -19.89
C LEU A 6 -28.17 -51.96 -21.07
N THR A 7 -28.43 -50.74 -21.53
CA THR A 7 -29.05 -50.37 -22.82
C THR A 7 -29.34 -48.85 -22.79
N THR A 8 -29.28 -48.02 -23.84
CA THR A 8 -28.73 -48.05 -25.21
C THR A 8 -28.70 -46.58 -25.66
N VAL A 9 -27.74 -46.28 -26.55
CA VAL A 9 -27.56 -45.06 -27.35
C VAL A 9 -28.83 -44.63 -28.11
N THR A 10 -29.08 -43.32 -28.19
CA THR A 10 -29.74 -42.72 -29.36
C THR A 10 -29.13 -41.36 -29.70
N SER A 11 -28.27 -41.35 -30.72
CA SER A 11 -27.89 -40.15 -31.47
C SER A 11 -29.08 -39.72 -32.34
N LEU A 12 -29.41 -38.43 -32.35
CA LEU A 12 -30.26 -37.85 -33.38
C LEU A 12 -29.54 -36.65 -34.00
N VAL A 13 -29.04 -36.88 -35.21
CA VAL A 13 -28.55 -35.86 -36.15
C VAL A 13 -29.78 -35.27 -36.84
N LEU A 14 -29.93 -33.95 -36.80
CA LEU A 14 -30.71 -33.22 -37.80
C LEU A 14 -29.79 -32.22 -38.51
N ALA A 15 -29.49 -32.52 -39.76
CA ALA A 15 -28.98 -31.60 -40.75
C ALA A 15 -30.15 -31.11 -41.61
N ALA A 16 -30.25 -29.79 -41.83
CA ALA A 16 -30.67 -29.17 -43.09
C ALA A 16 -30.80 -27.65 -42.92
N GLY A 17 -30.18 -26.88 -43.82
CA GLY A 17 -30.46 -25.45 -43.98
C GLY A 17 -29.26 -24.60 -44.39
N ALA A 18 -28.61 -24.93 -45.50
CA ALA A 18 -27.62 -24.04 -46.12
C ALA A 18 -28.32 -22.97 -46.95
N SER A 19 -28.19 -21.71 -46.55
CA SER A 19 -28.49 -20.53 -47.36
C SER A 19 -27.17 -19.81 -47.67
N PRO A 20 -26.82 -19.53 -48.94
CA PRO A 20 -25.62 -18.78 -49.25
C PRO A 20 -25.89 -17.28 -49.01
N MET A 21 -25.33 -16.74 -47.94
CA MET A 21 -25.23 -15.29 -47.78
C MET A 21 -24.03 -14.75 -48.59
N PRO A 22 -24.15 -13.58 -49.22
CA PRO A 22 -23.06 -12.97 -49.99
C PRO A 22 -21.90 -12.61 -49.06
N ALA A 23 -20.69 -12.99 -49.47
CA ALA A 23 -19.45 -12.68 -48.78
C ALA A 23 -19.22 -11.16 -48.73
N ALA A 24 -19.51 -10.55 -47.59
CA ALA A 24 -19.00 -9.23 -47.26
C ALA A 24 -17.47 -9.33 -47.15
N SER A 25 -16.78 -8.50 -47.92
CA SER A 25 -15.32 -8.38 -47.89
C SER A 25 -14.86 -8.07 -46.48
N LEU A 26 -14.12 -9.00 -45.86
CA LEU A 26 -13.36 -8.76 -44.65
C LEU A 26 -12.22 -7.81 -45.01
N VAL A 27 -12.49 -6.51 -44.92
CA VAL A 27 -11.43 -5.52 -44.77
C VAL A 27 -10.64 -5.93 -43.53
N SER A 28 -9.39 -6.30 -43.75
CA SER A 28 -8.43 -6.61 -42.70
C SER A 28 -8.19 -5.34 -41.88
N GLN A 29 -9.02 -5.11 -40.86
CA GLN A 29 -8.66 -4.26 -39.74
C GLN A 29 -7.62 -5.02 -38.92
N ARG A 30 -6.35 -4.95 -39.36
CA ARG A 30 -5.22 -5.06 -38.44
C ARG A 30 -5.14 -3.75 -37.65
N THR A 31 -6.10 -3.52 -36.78
CA THR A 31 -5.96 -2.57 -35.69
C THR A 31 -5.16 -3.26 -34.60
N SER A 32 -3.84 -3.03 -34.61
CA SER A 32 -3.02 -2.88 -33.41
C SER A 32 -3.38 -3.79 -32.22
N GLU A 33 -3.31 -5.12 -32.39
CA GLU A 33 -3.41 -6.09 -31.29
C GLU A 33 -2.22 -6.07 -30.32
N VAL A 34 -1.22 -5.22 -30.57
CA VAL A 34 -0.01 -5.10 -29.73
C VAL A 34 -0.16 -4.08 -28.59
N SER A 35 -1.23 -3.26 -28.58
CA SER A 35 -1.44 -2.24 -27.53
C SER A 35 -2.42 -2.65 -26.43
N ARG A 36 -3.01 -3.86 -26.49
CA ARG A 36 -4.06 -4.29 -25.56
C ARG A 36 -3.52 -4.96 -24.28
N ARG A 37 -2.20 -5.13 -24.17
CA ARG A 37 -1.56 -5.93 -23.11
C ARG A 37 -0.94 -5.12 -21.97
N ASP A 38 -0.62 -3.85 -22.20
CA ASP A 38 0.06 -3.02 -21.20
C ASP A 38 -0.83 -1.82 -20.81
N CYS A 39 -1.19 -1.71 -19.53
CA CYS A 39 -1.96 -0.58 -19.03
C CYS A 39 -1.03 0.64 -18.92
N SER A 40 -1.26 1.64 -19.77
CA SER A 40 -0.56 2.93 -19.72
C SER A 40 -0.78 3.65 -18.38
N ARG A 41 -0.01 4.71 -18.09
CA ARG A 41 -0.26 5.53 -16.90
C ARG A 41 -1.69 6.09 -16.86
N GLU A 42 -2.21 6.56 -17.99
CA GLU A 42 -3.58 7.06 -18.10
C GLU A 42 -4.64 5.98 -17.84
N CYS A 43 -4.42 4.77 -18.39
CA CYS A 43 -5.23 3.59 -18.10
C CYS A 43 -5.24 3.29 -16.59
N MET A 44 -4.06 3.27 -15.96
CA MET A 44 -3.92 2.96 -14.55
C MET A 44 -4.56 4.03 -13.66
N THR A 45 -4.39 5.31 -13.98
CA THR A 45 -5.08 6.42 -13.31
C THR A 45 -6.59 6.24 -13.40
N THR A 46 -7.12 5.92 -14.58
CA THR A 46 -8.55 5.68 -14.78
C THR A 46 -9.07 4.53 -13.92
N ILE A 47 -8.30 3.44 -13.80
CA ILE A 47 -8.67 2.31 -12.93
C ILE A 47 -8.69 2.71 -11.46
N VAL A 48 -7.69 3.46 -10.99
CA VAL A 48 -7.66 3.97 -9.60
C VAL A 48 -8.86 4.89 -9.36
N ASP A 49 -9.17 5.80 -10.28
CA ASP A 49 -10.34 6.68 -10.18
C ASP A 49 -11.64 5.88 -10.14
N GLN A 50 -11.75 4.80 -10.92
CA GLN A 50 -12.91 3.90 -10.89
C GLN A 50 -13.03 3.19 -9.53
N VAL A 51 -11.92 2.72 -8.94
CA VAL A 51 -11.91 2.12 -7.59
C VAL A 51 -12.49 3.12 -6.58
N LEU A 52 -11.96 4.35 -6.55
CA LEU A 52 -12.41 5.39 -5.62
C LEU A 52 -13.87 5.80 -5.87
N ALA A 53 -14.26 5.98 -7.13
CA ALA A 53 -15.64 6.31 -7.49
C ALA A 53 -16.61 5.19 -7.08
N SER A 54 -16.23 3.92 -7.26
CA SER A 54 -17.03 2.76 -6.86
C SER A 54 -17.27 2.71 -5.35
N MET A 55 -16.29 3.14 -4.55
CA MET A 55 -16.43 3.26 -3.09
C MET A 55 -17.44 4.34 -2.74
N VAL A 56 -17.36 5.53 -3.36
CA VAL A 56 -18.28 6.65 -3.10
C VAL A 56 -19.73 6.30 -3.45
N VAL A 57 -19.96 5.54 -4.52
CA VAL A 57 -21.32 5.09 -4.91
C VAL A 57 -21.74 3.78 -4.24
N HIS A 58 -20.94 3.27 -3.29
CA HIS A 58 -21.18 2.02 -2.55
C HIS A 58 -21.45 0.80 -3.45
N ASN A 59 -20.82 0.75 -4.63
CA ASN A 59 -21.04 -0.33 -5.59
C ASN A 59 -19.71 -0.84 -6.18
N PRO A 60 -19.10 -1.89 -5.61
CA PRO A 60 -17.85 -2.46 -6.13
C PRO A 60 -18.02 -3.22 -7.45
N TYR A 61 -19.25 -3.57 -7.83
CA TYR A 61 -19.52 -4.38 -9.03
C TYR A 61 -19.47 -3.57 -10.34
N THR A 62 -19.15 -2.29 -10.26
CA THR A 62 -18.84 -1.45 -11.43
C THR A 62 -17.40 -1.61 -11.89
N LEU A 63 -16.54 -2.25 -11.08
CA LEU A 63 -15.12 -2.39 -11.37
C LEU A 63 -14.86 -3.49 -12.41
N PRO A 64 -13.86 -3.29 -13.29
CA PRO A 64 -13.41 -4.33 -14.22
C PRO A 64 -12.58 -5.37 -13.47
N MET A 65 -13.22 -6.21 -12.66
CA MET A 65 -12.52 -7.25 -11.89
C MET A 65 -12.19 -8.45 -12.79
N ALA A 66 -11.02 -9.04 -12.61
CA ALA A 66 -10.69 -10.31 -13.23
C ALA A 66 -11.63 -11.42 -12.74
N THR A 67 -11.79 -12.49 -13.53
CA THR A 67 -12.67 -13.63 -13.18
C THR A 67 -12.35 -14.20 -11.79
N VAL A 68 -11.06 -14.23 -11.44
CA VAL A 68 -10.57 -14.53 -10.10
C VAL A 68 -9.60 -13.42 -9.70
N TYR A 69 -9.86 -12.78 -8.57
CA TYR A 69 -9.04 -11.70 -8.02
C TYR A 69 -8.68 -11.99 -6.57
N ARG A 70 -7.65 -11.31 -6.06
CA ARG A 70 -7.30 -11.28 -4.64
C ARG A 70 -7.55 -9.88 -4.09
N ALA A 71 -8.16 -9.78 -2.92
CA ALA A 71 -8.33 -8.48 -2.29
C ALA A 71 -8.24 -8.55 -0.78
N THR A 72 -7.67 -7.51 -0.18
CA THR A 72 -7.59 -7.33 1.27
C THR A 72 -7.98 -5.91 1.65
N GLU A 73 -8.68 -5.76 2.76
CA GLU A 73 -8.83 -4.49 3.47
C GLU A 73 -8.19 -4.66 4.85
N ASN A 74 -7.22 -3.82 5.21
CA ASN A 74 -6.57 -3.87 6.52
C ASN A 74 -6.00 -5.27 6.82
N SER A 75 -5.25 -5.82 5.86
CA SER A 75 -4.68 -7.19 5.93
C SER A 75 -5.70 -8.32 5.95
N HIS A 76 -7.01 -8.04 5.87
CA HIS A 76 -8.07 -9.03 5.94
C HIS A 76 -8.60 -9.39 4.54
N PRO A 77 -8.48 -10.65 4.08
CA PRO A 77 -9.05 -11.08 2.81
C PRO A 77 -10.57 -10.97 2.80
N ALA A 78 -11.13 -10.29 1.80
CA ALA A 78 -12.56 -10.14 1.66
C ALA A 78 -12.97 -9.95 0.20
N ALA A 79 -14.21 -10.32 -0.13
CA ALA A 79 -14.85 -9.82 -1.34
C ALA A 79 -15.11 -8.32 -1.18
N LEU A 80 -15.01 -7.54 -2.26
CA LEU A 80 -15.13 -6.07 -2.18
C LEU A 80 -16.46 -5.61 -1.57
N GLY A 81 -17.56 -6.32 -1.84
CA GLY A 81 -18.88 -6.02 -1.24
C GLY A 81 -18.98 -6.23 0.28
N MET A 82 -17.99 -6.88 0.89
CA MET A 82 -17.88 -7.07 2.35
C MET A 82 -16.92 -6.07 3.01
N MET A 83 -16.08 -5.39 2.23
CA MET A 83 -15.11 -4.42 2.74
C MET A 83 -15.81 -3.17 3.26
N THR A 84 -15.28 -2.58 4.32
CA THR A 84 -15.85 -1.41 4.97
C THR A 84 -15.76 -0.17 4.10
N ALA A 85 -14.74 -0.04 3.25
CA ALA A 85 -14.56 1.11 2.35
C ALA A 85 -15.79 1.36 1.47
N TRP A 86 -16.43 0.32 0.91
CA TRP A 86 -17.66 0.45 0.11
C TRP A 86 -18.92 0.70 0.92
N ARG A 87 -18.84 0.68 2.26
CA ARG A 87 -19.97 0.96 3.15
C ARG A 87 -19.86 2.33 3.82
N THR A 88 -18.63 2.81 4.03
CA THR A 88 -18.36 3.97 4.85
C THR A 88 -17.93 5.18 4.04
N VAL A 89 -17.16 5.01 2.95
CA VAL A 89 -16.64 6.15 2.19
C VAL A 89 -17.78 6.94 1.55
N THR A 90 -17.87 8.24 1.86
CA THR A 90 -18.86 9.17 1.30
C THR A 90 -18.25 10.17 0.33
N LYS A 91 -16.93 10.42 0.45
CA LYS A 91 -16.17 11.29 -0.45
C LYS A 91 -14.77 10.77 -0.65
N ALA A 92 -14.31 10.85 -1.90
CA ALA A 92 -12.94 10.62 -2.30
C ALA A 92 -12.61 11.60 -3.43
N GLY A 93 -11.46 12.28 -3.33
CA GLY A 93 -10.89 13.08 -4.41
C GLY A 93 -9.90 12.27 -5.26
N PRO A 94 -9.15 12.92 -6.15
CA PRO A 94 -8.01 12.28 -6.79
C PRO A 94 -6.95 11.91 -5.74
N PRO A 95 -6.11 10.88 -5.99
CA PRO A 95 -4.99 10.56 -5.13
C PRO A 95 -4.04 11.75 -4.91
N SER A 96 -3.66 11.99 -3.66
CA SER A 96 -2.61 12.97 -3.34
C SER A 96 -1.21 12.45 -3.63
N LEU A 97 -1.02 11.13 -3.61
CA LEU A 97 0.12 10.46 -4.23
C LEU A 97 -0.38 9.28 -5.06
N LEU A 98 0.13 9.17 -6.28
CA LEU A 98 -0.14 8.09 -7.22
C LEU A 98 1.18 7.66 -7.88
N ALA A 99 1.72 6.53 -7.44
CA ALA A 99 2.89 5.91 -8.05
C ALA A 99 2.41 4.83 -9.02
N ILE A 100 2.88 4.85 -10.26
CA ILE A 100 2.45 3.92 -11.32
C ILE A 100 3.65 3.18 -11.89
N ASP A 101 3.55 1.86 -11.91
CA ASP A 101 4.49 0.94 -12.54
C ASP A 101 3.84 0.31 -13.78
N THR A 102 4.12 0.89 -14.95
CA THR A 102 3.60 0.39 -16.22
C THR A 102 4.22 -0.95 -16.63
N THR A 103 5.37 -1.33 -16.05
CA THR A 103 6.06 -2.59 -16.37
C THR A 103 5.42 -3.77 -15.64
N GLN A 104 4.99 -3.57 -14.39
CA GLN A 104 4.31 -4.60 -13.60
C GLN A 104 2.77 -4.54 -13.66
N GLY A 105 2.23 -3.48 -14.27
CA GLY A 105 0.79 -3.25 -14.30
C GLY A 105 0.26 -2.99 -12.89
N SER A 106 0.97 -2.21 -12.07
CA SER A 106 0.56 -1.91 -10.70
C SER A 106 0.61 -0.43 -10.39
N ALA A 107 -0.21 -0.01 -9.43
CA ALA A 107 -0.14 1.33 -8.86
C ALA A 107 -0.35 1.32 -7.36
N TYR A 108 0.29 2.28 -6.70
CA TYR A 108 0.05 2.62 -5.30
C TYR A 108 -0.58 4.00 -5.25
N PHE A 109 -1.58 4.15 -4.41
CA PHE A 109 -2.27 5.42 -4.22
C PHE A 109 -2.49 5.71 -2.75
N THR A 110 -2.60 6.98 -2.41
CA THR A 110 -3.04 7.44 -1.10
C THR A 110 -3.75 8.78 -1.19
N LEU A 111 -4.76 8.96 -0.35
CA LEU A 111 -5.61 10.14 -0.29
C LEU A 111 -6.33 10.24 1.05
N ASP A 112 -6.85 11.42 1.33
CA ASP A 112 -7.89 11.62 2.31
C ASP A 112 -9.26 11.19 1.75
N VAL A 113 -10.06 10.54 2.60
CA VAL A 113 -11.46 10.18 2.33
C VAL A 113 -12.35 10.60 3.49
N SER A 114 -13.61 10.90 3.23
CA SER A 114 -14.62 11.05 4.27
C SER A 114 -15.35 9.73 4.50
N GLU A 115 -15.58 9.37 5.76
CA GLU A 115 -16.33 8.16 6.14
C GLU A 115 -17.59 8.50 6.96
N GLY A 116 -18.75 8.07 6.47
CA GLY A 116 -20.07 8.23 7.11
C GLY A 116 -20.60 9.66 7.18
N SER A 117 -19.71 10.63 7.41
CA SER A 117 -19.99 12.07 7.39
C SER A 117 -18.78 12.84 6.87
N ASP A 118 -19.01 14.07 6.42
CA ASP A 118 -17.97 14.91 5.82
C ASP A 118 -17.10 15.65 6.84
N THR A 119 -17.25 15.36 8.14
CA THR A 119 -16.59 16.12 9.23
C THR A 119 -15.26 15.52 9.66
N THR A 120 -15.07 14.22 9.45
CA THR A 120 -13.85 13.49 9.82
C THR A 120 -13.28 12.83 8.59
N GLN A 121 -11.98 12.99 8.39
CA GLN A 121 -11.27 12.41 7.26
C GLN A 121 -10.34 11.29 7.73
N SER A 122 -10.30 10.22 6.96
CA SER A 122 -9.40 9.09 7.09
C SER A 122 -8.37 9.13 5.98
N VAL A 123 -7.21 8.51 6.17
CA VAL A 123 -6.25 8.27 5.11
C VAL A 123 -6.51 6.89 4.53
N LEU A 124 -6.94 6.86 3.27
CA LEU A 124 -6.99 5.63 2.47
C LEU A 124 -5.67 5.51 1.71
N ARG A 125 -5.07 4.33 1.75
CA ARG A 125 -3.96 3.96 0.88
C ARG A 125 -4.22 2.58 0.29
N GLY A 126 -3.65 2.33 -0.86
CA GLY A 126 -3.83 1.03 -1.48
C GLY A 126 -2.89 0.76 -2.62
N ARG A 127 -2.88 -0.50 -3.04
CA ARG A 127 -2.19 -0.99 -4.21
C ARG A 127 -3.19 -1.73 -5.09
N VAL A 128 -3.15 -1.43 -6.37
CA VAL A 128 -3.90 -2.15 -7.40
C VAL A 128 -2.94 -2.86 -8.35
N LYS A 129 -3.29 -4.06 -8.80
CA LYS A 129 -2.62 -4.75 -9.91
C LYS A 129 -3.63 -5.05 -11.01
N VAL A 130 -3.22 -4.76 -12.23
CA VAL A 130 -4.04 -4.81 -13.43
C VAL A 130 -3.35 -5.70 -14.47
N VAL A 131 -4.10 -6.64 -15.02
CA VAL A 131 -3.70 -7.47 -16.15
C VAL A 131 -4.84 -7.44 -17.16
N ASP A 132 -4.55 -7.21 -18.44
CA ASP A 132 -5.56 -7.12 -19.49
C ASP A 132 -6.69 -6.11 -19.19
N GLN A 133 -6.35 -4.99 -18.54
CA GLN A 133 -7.26 -3.94 -18.06
C GLN A 133 -8.27 -4.40 -16.99
N GLU A 134 -8.06 -5.59 -16.41
CA GLU A 134 -8.83 -6.11 -15.30
C GLU A 134 -8.04 -6.07 -13.99
N ILE A 135 -8.70 -5.71 -12.89
CA ILE A 135 -8.11 -5.72 -11.54
C ILE A 135 -7.97 -7.17 -11.09
N THR A 136 -6.72 -7.60 -10.92
CA THR A 136 -6.36 -8.94 -10.41
C THR A 136 -6.05 -8.93 -8.93
N GLU A 137 -5.53 -7.82 -8.41
CA GLU A 137 -5.21 -7.64 -7.00
C GLU A 137 -5.64 -6.25 -6.52
N LEU A 138 -6.28 -6.18 -5.35
CA LEU A 138 -6.62 -4.93 -4.68
C LEU A 138 -6.33 -4.99 -3.18
N GLU A 139 -5.39 -4.19 -2.74
CA GLU A 139 -4.91 -4.16 -1.37
C GLU A 139 -5.17 -2.78 -0.78
N LEU A 140 -6.01 -2.70 0.25
CA LEU A 140 -6.46 -1.43 0.83
C LEU A 140 -6.13 -1.36 2.32
N PHE A 141 -5.78 -0.16 2.77
CA PHE A 141 -5.63 0.18 4.18
C PHE A 141 -6.32 1.50 4.45
N ILE A 142 -7.11 1.55 5.52
CA ILE A 142 -7.76 2.77 5.98
C ILE A 142 -7.35 3.08 7.41
N ASN A 143 -6.69 4.23 7.57
CA ASN A 143 -6.27 4.77 8.86
C ASN A 143 -7.18 5.94 9.22
N ARG A 144 -7.83 5.87 10.37
CA ARG A 144 -8.78 6.90 10.85
C ARG A 144 -8.16 7.79 11.91
N TYR A 145 -7.11 7.30 12.57
CA TYR A 145 -6.42 8.01 13.64
C TYR A 145 -5.00 7.48 13.86
N ARG A 146 -4.21 8.16 14.70
CA ARG A 146 -2.89 7.65 15.15
C ARG A 146 -3.00 6.28 15.82
N GLY A 147 -3.99 6.14 16.69
CA GLY A 147 -4.25 4.94 17.50
C GLY A 147 -4.70 3.73 16.69
N ASP A 148 -5.07 3.93 15.43
CA ASP A 148 -5.16 2.82 14.50
C ASP A 148 -3.75 2.23 14.38
N HIS A 149 -2.78 2.91 13.75
CA HIS A 149 -1.57 2.17 13.38
C HIS A 149 -0.27 2.98 13.18
N GLY A 150 -0.09 4.21 13.66
CA GLY A 150 1.17 4.96 13.43
C GLY A 150 1.48 6.04 14.46
N PHE A 151 2.76 6.43 14.55
CA PHE A 151 3.20 7.50 15.45
C PHE A 151 2.68 8.87 14.98
N SER A 152 2.54 9.11 13.69
CA SER A 152 1.99 10.33 13.09
C SER A 152 0.78 10.03 12.20
N PHE A 153 -0.15 10.98 12.11
CA PHE A 153 -1.35 10.88 11.28
C PHE A 153 -1.90 12.26 10.97
N SER A 154 -2.21 12.54 9.71
CA SER A 154 -3.03 13.71 9.34
C SER A 154 -3.60 13.55 7.94
N ALA A 155 -4.92 13.38 7.84
CA ALA A 155 -5.62 13.43 6.56
C ALA A 155 -5.66 14.84 5.97
N ALA A 156 -5.80 15.88 6.82
CA ALA A 156 -5.91 17.27 6.38
C ALA A 156 -4.65 17.78 5.68
N GLU A 157 -3.49 17.26 6.06
CA GLU A 157 -2.18 17.77 5.65
C GLU A 157 -1.51 16.85 4.63
N LEU A 158 -2.10 15.68 4.40
CA LEU A 158 -1.66 14.72 3.40
C LEU A 158 -1.55 15.36 2.00
N PRO A 159 -2.53 16.16 1.50
CA PRO A 159 -2.42 16.75 0.17
C PRO A 159 -1.24 17.70 0.02
N SER A 160 -1.00 18.57 1.00
CA SER A 160 0.10 19.55 0.96
C SER A 160 1.46 18.87 1.06
N ASN A 161 1.60 17.88 1.95
CA ASN A 161 2.84 17.13 2.13
C ASN A 161 3.20 16.30 0.89
N TYR A 162 2.23 15.77 0.15
CA TYR A 162 2.50 14.91 -1.01
C TYR A 162 2.55 15.65 -2.35
N ALA A 163 2.03 16.88 -2.43
CA ALA A 163 2.13 17.70 -3.64
C ALA A 163 3.58 17.90 -4.12
N THR A 164 4.52 18.11 -3.20
CA THR A 164 5.95 18.24 -3.52
C THR A 164 6.54 16.94 -4.09
N LEU A 165 6.16 15.79 -3.51
CA LEU A 165 6.62 14.47 -3.94
C LEU A 165 6.09 14.11 -5.34
N MET A 166 4.88 14.56 -5.66
CA MET A 166 4.25 14.37 -6.96
C MET A 166 4.75 15.34 -8.05
N SER A 167 5.56 16.34 -7.67
CA SER A 167 6.14 17.33 -8.59
C SER A 167 7.68 17.38 -8.51
N PRO A 168 8.38 16.25 -8.68
CA PRO A 168 9.84 16.22 -8.55
C PRO A 168 10.53 17.07 -9.65
N PRO A 169 11.73 17.64 -9.40
CA PRO A 169 12.39 18.57 -10.32
C PRO A 169 12.61 17.98 -11.72
N ALA A 170 12.23 18.72 -12.78
CA ALA A 170 12.29 18.22 -14.16
C ALA A 170 13.72 17.89 -14.65
N ASN A 171 14.74 18.55 -14.08
CA ASN A 171 16.15 18.37 -14.41
C ASN A 171 16.86 17.33 -13.52
N ARG A 172 16.13 16.56 -12.70
CA ARG A 172 16.72 15.51 -11.86
C ARG A 172 17.32 14.38 -12.69
N THR A 173 18.33 13.73 -12.15
CA THR A 173 18.80 12.42 -12.61
C THR A 173 17.86 11.36 -12.06
N LYS A 174 17.06 10.74 -12.93
CA LYS A 174 16.18 9.63 -12.57
C LYS A 174 16.99 8.38 -12.23
N ALA A 175 16.59 7.67 -11.20
CA ALA A 175 17.16 6.37 -10.89
C ALA A 175 16.69 5.29 -11.87
N SER A 176 17.52 4.28 -12.07
CA SER A 176 17.13 3.10 -12.84
C SER A 176 16.16 2.22 -12.05
N ARG A 177 15.34 1.43 -12.75
CA ARG A 177 14.52 0.39 -12.14
C ARG A 177 15.30 -0.54 -11.21
N ALA A 178 16.50 -0.94 -11.62
CA ALA A 178 17.37 -1.82 -10.84
C ALA A 178 17.84 -1.14 -9.54
N THR A 179 18.12 0.16 -9.58
CA THR A 179 18.45 0.97 -8.39
C THR A 179 17.27 1.02 -7.42
N LEU A 180 16.07 1.36 -7.92
CA LEU A 180 14.85 1.42 -7.11
C LEU A 180 14.51 0.04 -6.51
N ARG A 181 14.69 -1.03 -7.28
CA ARG A 181 14.52 -2.40 -6.77
C ARG A 181 15.53 -2.73 -5.68
N SER A 182 16.81 -2.40 -5.86
CA SER A 182 17.85 -2.65 -4.85
C SER A 182 17.56 -1.88 -3.56
N LEU A 183 17.06 -0.65 -3.66
CA LEU A 183 16.62 0.16 -2.53
C LEU A 183 15.47 -0.53 -1.77
N SER A 184 14.49 -1.06 -2.51
CA SER A 184 13.38 -1.83 -1.95
C SER A 184 13.84 -3.10 -1.22
N GLU A 185 14.78 -3.85 -1.81
CA GLU A 185 15.34 -5.08 -1.23
C GLU A 185 16.08 -4.76 0.07
N ALA A 186 16.90 -3.70 0.06
CA ALA A 186 17.71 -3.30 1.20
C ALA A 186 16.88 -2.84 2.41
N LEU A 187 15.69 -2.26 2.20
CA LEU A 187 14.89 -1.66 3.28
C LEU A 187 14.53 -2.64 4.41
N PHE A 188 14.29 -3.92 4.09
CA PHE A 188 13.91 -4.96 5.06
C PHE A 188 14.90 -6.13 5.11
N ALA A 189 16.03 -6.03 4.41
CA ALA A 189 17.02 -7.11 4.40
C ALA A 189 17.68 -7.28 5.78
N THR A 190 17.84 -8.52 6.23
CA THR A 190 18.63 -8.85 7.44
C THR A 190 20.12 -8.53 7.28
N SER A 191 20.58 -8.46 6.03
CA SER A 191 21.91 -7.97 5.68
C SER A 191 21.87 -7.29 4.32
N SER A 192 22.36 -6.06 4.25
CA SER A 192 22.52 -5.31 3.01
C SER A 192 23.82 -4.51 3.07
N ASN A 193 24.54 -4.45 1.95
CA ASN A 193 25.69 -3.57 1.78
C ASN A 193 25.34 -2.28 1.01
N LEU A 194 24.04 -2.03 0.77
CA LEU A 194 23.60 -0.84 0.07
C LEU A 194 23.72 0.39 0.97
N SER A 195 24.71 1.23 0.68
CA SER A 195 24.77 2.58 1.23
C SER A 195 23.83 3.49 0.44
N VAL A 196 22.96 4.21 1.15
CA VAL A 196 22.00 5.15 0.56
C VAL A 196 22.34 6.55 1.04
N THR A 197 22.71 7.42 0.11
CA THR A 197 22.83 8.86 0.40
C THR A 197 21.44 9.40 0.71
N VAL A 198 21.29 10.16 1.78
CA VAL A 198 20.03 10.85 2.13
C VAL A 198 20.18 12.33 1.78
N ASP A 199 19.23 12.90 1.06
CA ASP A 199 19.21 14.32 0.75
C ASP A 199 18.99 15.15 2.03
N ASP A 200 19.65 16.30 2.14
CA ASP A 200 19.49 17.20 3.30
C ASP A 200 18.03 17.64 3.51
N ASN A 201 17.23 17.65 2.44
CA ASN A 201 15.81 18.02 2.47
C ASN A 201 14.89 16.79 2.39
N CYS A 202 15.39 15.58 2.65
CA CYS A 202 14.60 14.37 2.52
C CYS A 202 13.36 14.42 3.42
N GLN A 203 12.18 14.25 2.83
CA GLN A 203 10.92 14.34 3.54
C GLN A 203 10.55 13.00 4.19
N PHE A 204 10.49 12.97 5.52
CA PHE A 204 9.99 11.81 6.26
C PHE A 204 8.54 12.03 6.73
N THR A 205 7.64 11.17 6.25
CA THR A 205 6.21 11.19 6.62
C THR A 205 5.74 9.84 7.12
N GLU A 206 4.71 9.88 7.94
CA GLU A 206 3.93 8.72 8.34
C GLU A 206 2.45 9.07 8.27
N ILE A 207 1.69 8.26 7.53
CA ILE A 207 0.23 8.36 7.36
C ILE A 207 -0.24 9.81 7.13
N GLY A 208 0.32 10.45 6.10
CA GLY A 208 -0.06 11.80 5.65
C GLY A 208 0.59 12.96 6.40
N TRP A 209 1.31 12.71 7.50
CA TRP A 209 1.93 13.75 8.32
C TRP A 209 3.45 13.67 8.35
N LYS A 210 4.11 14.83 8.46
CA LYS A 210 5.56 14.89 8.70
C LYS A 210 5.85 14.47 10.14
N VAL A 211 6.77 13.53 10.33
CA VAL A 211 7.04 12.97 11.65
C VAL A 211 7.74 14.01 12.51
N ILE A 212 7.17 14.34 13.67
CA ILE A 212 7.77 15.20 14.68
C ILE A 212 7.87 14.38 15.95
N ASP A 213 9.09 14.12 16.42
CA ASP A 213 9.34 13.41 17.67
C ASP A 213 9.88 14.36 18.73
N THR A 214 9.10 14.56 19.80
CA THR A 214 9.53 15.37 20.95
C THR A 214 10.36 14.58 21.96
N GLY A 215 10.65 13.31 21.69
CA GLY A 215 11.40 12.42 22.59
C GLY A 215 10.57 11.98 23.79
N THR A 216 11.03 10.98 24.54
CA THR A 216 10.27 10.40 25.67
C THR A 216 9.95 11.38 26.82
N TYR A 217 10.65 12.51 26.89
CA TYR A 217 10.51 13.54 27.92
C TYR A 217 9.89 14.86 27.43
N ASP A 218 9.39 14.89 26.18
CA ASP A 218 8.81 16.06 25.53
C ASP A 218 9.70 17.32 25.58
N ASN A 219 10.56 17.46 24.58
CA ASN A 219 11.38 18.65 24.40
C ASN A 219 10.63 19.84 23.76
N GLY A 220 9.34 19.68 23.44
CA GLY A 220 8.53 20.72 22.79
C GLY A 220 8.92 21.07 21.35
N THR A 221 9.74 20.25 20.68
CA THR A 221 10.14 20.50 19.29
C THR A 221 8.94 20.44 18.36
N THR A 222 8.96 21.29 17.33
CA THR A 222 8.01 21.27 16.21
C THR A 222 8.72 20.97 14.89
N THR A 223 10.02 20.70 14.95
CA THR A 223 10.85 20.43 13.78
C THR A 223 10.61 18.99 13.30
N PRO A 224 10.20 18.81 12.03
CA PRO A 224 10.10 17.47 11.45
C PRO A 224 11.45 16.74 11.43
N LEU A 225 11.41 15.44 11.65
CA LEU A 225 12.53 14.55 11.39
C LEU A 225 12.80 14.47 9.88
N SER A 226 14.07 14.33 9.52
CA SER A 226 14.48 13.96 8.16
C SER A 226 14.42 12.44 7.99
N CYS A 227 14.53 11.97 6.76
CA CYS A 227 14.71 10.54 6.49
C CYS A 227 15.98 10.02 7.14
N SER A 228 16.03 8.71 7.36
CA SER A 228 17.24 8.04 7.82
C SER A 228 17.41 6.71 7.10
N TRP A 229 18.66 6.26 6.96
CA TRP A 229 18.99 4.95 6.43
C TRP A 229 20.00 4.23 7.36
N PRO A 230 19.57 3.90 8.59
CA PRO A 230 20.44 3.28 9.57
C PRO A 230 20.78 1.83 9.20
N SER A 231 21.88 1.31 9.75
CA SER A 231 22.21 -0.12 9.66
C SER A 231 21.34 -0.99 10.56
N ASP A 232 20.83 -0.42 11.66
CA ASP A 232 19.83 -1.06 12.53
C ASP A 232 18.44 -0.59 12.09
N HIS A 233 17.67 -1.48 11.49
CA HIS A 233 16.37 -1.19 10.91
C HIS A 233 15.46 -2.42 11.03
N PRO A 234 14.13 -2.26 10.85
CA PRO A 234 13.22 -3.39 10.82
C PRO A 234 13.57 -4.34 9.67
N THR A 235 13.45 -5.65 9.90
CA THR A 235 13.79 -6.67 8.90
C THR A 235 12.65 -7.64 8.68
N ASP A 236 12.48 -8.11 7.45
CA ASP A 236 11.54 -9.17 7.09
C ASP A 236 12.10 -9.95 5.90
N GLU A 237 12.44 -11.23 6.11
CA GLU A 237 12.96 -12.12 5.07
C GLU A 237 11.92 -12.45 3.99
N ASN A 238 10.63 -12.25 4.29
CA ASN A 238 9.53 -12.45 3.34
C ASN A 238 8.96 -11.13 2.82
N ALA A 239 9.71 -10.02 2.98
CA ALA A 239 9.29 -8.72 2.49
C ALA A 239 8.90 -8.79 0.99
N ARG A 240 7.78 -8.16 0.66
CA ARG A 240 7.31 -8.04 -0.72
C ARG A 240 7.98 -6.84 -1.37
N ILE A 241 9.02 -7.14 -2.13
CA ILE A 241 9.91 -6.17 -2.76
C ILE A 241 9.33 -5.62 -4.06
N GLY A 242 9.43 -4.31 -4.25
CA GLY A 242 9.19 -3.64 -5.53
C GLY A 242 7.76 -3.81 -6.02
N LEU A 243 6.78 -3.77 -5.10
CA LEU A 243 5.36 -3.90 -5.38
C LEU A 243 4.88 -2.89 -6.44
N VAL A 244 5.47 -1.70 -6.43
CA VAL A 244 5.31 -0.65 -7.44
C VAL A 244 6.67 0.02 -7.62
N ILE A 245 7.17 0.09 -8.85
CA ILE A 245 8.37 0.85 -9.21
C ILE A 245 7.99 1.89 -10.27
N ASP A 246 7.88 3.15 -9.85
CA ASP A 246 7.58 4.28 -10.72
C ASP A 246 8.86 4.99 -11.14
N GLU A 247 9.42 4.58 -12.27
CA GLU A 247 10.65 5.15 -12.84
C GLU A 247 10.48 6.61 -13.28
N GLU A 248 9.23 7.06 -13.51
CA GLU A 248 8.98 8.44 -13.89
C GLU A 248 9.19 9.36 -12.71
N LEU A 249 8.58 9.05 -11.57
CA LEU A 249 8.61 9.88 -10.35
C LEU A 249 9.71 9.47 -9.36
N GLY A 250 10.38 8.34 -9.60
CA GLY A 250 11.43 7.80 -8.74
C GLY A 250 10.88 7.10 -7.49
N PHE A 251 9.63 6.62 -7.51
CA PHE A 251 9.06 5.93 -6.36
C PHE A 251 9.34 4.42 -6.40
N VAL A 252 9.53 3.84 -5.21
CA VAL A 252 9.39 2.41 -5.01
C VAL A 252 8.55 2.13 -3.77
N VAL A 253 7.66 1.15 -3.88
CA VAL A 253 6.80 0.68 -2.79
C VAL A 253 7.19 -0.73 -2.42
N THR A 254 7.37 -0.96 -1.12
CA THR A 254 7.75 -2.26 -0.56
C THR A 254 6.90 -2.54 0.67
N SER A 255 6.69 -3.81 0.99
CA SER A 255 5.89 -4.20 2.14
C SER A 255 6.63 -5.22 3.01
N GLY A 256 6.53 -5.07 4.32
CA GLY A 256 7.08 -6.01 5.29
C GLY A 256 6.11 -6.31 6.42
N MET A 257 6.28 -7.47 7.05
CA MET A 257 5.59 -7.88 8.28
C MET A 257 6.57 -7.79 9.44
N ILE A 258 6.41 -6.76 10.26
CA ILE A 258 7.38 -6.41 11.29
C ILE A 258 6.86 -6.83 12.67
N PRO A 259 7.44 -7.85 13.32
CA PRO A 259 7.13 -8.14 14.72
C PRO A 259 7.72 -7.06 15.63
N GLY A 260 7.02 -6.77 16.71
CA GLY A 260 7.47 -5.78 17.68
C GLY A 260 6.50 -5.62 18.83
N LYS A 261 6.75 -4.57 19.61
CA LYS A 261 5.98 -4.29 20.83
C LYS A 261 5.45 -2.87 20.82
N VAL A 262 4.19 -2.71 21.21
CA VAL A 262 3.58 -1.40 21.43
C VAL A 262 3.88 -0.97 22.86
N TYR A 263 4.60 0.13 23.01
CA TYR A 263 4.97 0.72 24.29
C TYR A 263 4.16 1.98 24.62
N PRO A 264 3.92 2.29 25.91
CA PRO A 264 3.50 3.63 26.30
C PRO A 264 4.60 4.64 25.93
N TYR A 265 4.23 5.80 25.38
CA TYR A 265 5.17 6.86 24.98
C TYR A 265 4.54 8.22 25.29
N GLN A 266 5.04 8.92 26.32
CA GLN A 266 4.39 10.13 26.85
C GLN A 266 2.89 9.94 27.16
N ASN A 267 1.98 10.64 26.46
CA ASN A 267 0.53 10.52 26.52
C ASN A 267 -0.06 9.70 25.34
N VAL A 268 0.79 9.04 24.56
CA VAL A 268 0.45 8.20 23.41
C VAL A 268 1.14 6.83 23.53
N SER A 269 1.23 6.09 22.43
CA SER A 269 2.00 4.86 22.30
C SER A 269 2.93 4.92 21.09
N ALA A 270 3.95 4.06 21.10
CA ALA A 270 4.86 3.86 19.98
C ALA A 270 5.03 2.36 19.73
N PHE A 271 4.98 1.93 18.47
CA PHE A 271 5.36 0.58 18.08
C PHE A 271 6.87 0.55 17.85
N ILE A 272 7.57 -0.36 18.53
CA ILE A 272 9.01 -0.55 18.40
C ILE A 272 9.26 -1.97 17.88
N PRO A 273 9.82 -2.12 16.67
CA PRO A 273 10.20 -3.41 16.10
C PRO A 273 11.15 -4.22 16.99
N ASP A 274 11.08 -5.55 16.92
CA ASP A 274 11.93 -6.45 17.72
C ASP A 274 13.41 -6.38 17.33
N ALA A 275 13.69 -6.06 16.07
CA ALA A 275 15.06 -5.84 15.60
C ALA A 275 15.73 -4.64 16.32
N MET A 276 14.95 -3.63 16.68
CA MET A 276 15.43 -2.39 17.31
C MET A 276 15.55 -2.53 18.84
N THR A 277 16.35 -3.52 19.27
CA THR A 277 16.52 -3.90 20.69
C THR A 277 16.92 -2.73 21.60
N SER A 278 17.87 -1.90 21.15
CA SER A 278 18.33 -0.73 21.89
C SER A 278 17.20 0.27 22.19
N SER A 279 16.29 0.48 21.23
CA SER A 279 15.11 1.33 21.40
C SER A 279 14.13 0.75 22.41
N GLN A 280 13.91 -0.58 22.40
CA GLN A 280 13.06 -1.24 23.40
C GLN A 280 13.65 -1.13 24.81
N GLU A 281 14.97 -1.30 24.96
CA GLU A 281 15.66 -1.16 26.25
C GLU A 281 15.52 0.25 26.85
N VAL A 282 15.68 1.29 26.02
CA VAL A 282 15.47 2.68 26.43
C VAL A 282 14.02 2.88 26.91
N GLN A 283 13.05 2.30 26.20
CA GLN A 283 11.64 2.42 26.55
C GLN A 283 11.28 1.66 27.83
N ASP A 284 11.90 0.51 28.07
CA ASP A 284 11.76 -0.26 29.32
C ASP A 284 12.28 0.52 30.53
N VAL A 285 13.41 1.24 30.38
CA VAL A 285 13.97 2.11 31.43
C VAL A 285 13.01 3.24 31.74
N TRP A 286 12.56 3.98 30.71
CA TRP A 286 11.60 5.07 30.86
C TRP A 286 10.30 4.61 31.54
N LEU A 287 9.77 3.45 31.13
CA LEU A 287 8.56 2.88 31.72
C LEU A 287 8.73 2.59 33.22
N LYS A 288 9.88 2.05 33.64
CA LYS A 288 10.19 1.80 35.06
C LYS A 288 10.24 3.11 35.86
N GLU A 289 10.87 4.15 35.31
CA GLU A 289 10.97 5.46 35.94
C GLU A 289 9.60 6.09 36.14
N VAL A 290 8.77 6.15 35.09
CA VAL A 290 7.43 6.78 35.16
C VAL A 290 6.50 5.97 36.05
N LYS A 291 6.59 4.64 36.02
CA LYS A 291 5.84 3.77 36.93
C LYS A 291 6.19 4.04 38.40
N ALA A 292 7.46 4.29 38.71
CA ALA A 292 7.90 4.59 40.07
C ALA A 292 7.37 5.95 40.57
N GLN A 293 7.08 6.89 39.68
CA GLN A 293 6.50 8.20 40.03
C GLN A 293 5.01 8.11 40.37
N GLY A 294 4.28 7.11 39.85
CA GLY A 294 2.88 6.82 40.24
C GLY A 294 1.83 7.84 39.77
N VAL A 295 2.17 8.74 38.84
CA VAL A 295 1.34 9.91 38.48
C VAL A 295 0.52 9.77 37.19
N LYS A 296 0.69 8.69 36.41
CA LYS A 296 0.01 8.51 35.11
C LYS A 296 -0.48 7.08 34.88
N GLY A 297 -1.62 6.94 34.19
CA GLY A 297 -2.02 5.67 33.59
C GLY A 297 -1.06 5.35 32.43
N LEU A 298 -0.52 4.14 32.41
CA LEU A 298 0.44 3.68 31.41
C LEU A 298 -0.13 2.48 30.68
N LEU A 299 -0.03 2.50 29.35
CA LEU A 299 -0.28 1.32 28.53
C LEU A 299 0.71 0.23 28.92
N ALA A 300 0.24 -0.99 29.16
CA ALA A 300 1.14 -2.12 29.34
C ALA A 300 1.78 -2.47 27.99
N PRO A 301 3.10 -2.69 27.91
CA PRO A 301 3.72 -3.14 26.67
C PRO A 301 3.08 -4.45 26.19
N THR A 302 2.67 -4.50 24.92
CA THR A 302 2.02 -5.67 24.32
C THR A 302 2.59 -5.95 22.94
N GLU A 303 2.78 -7.23 22.63
CA GLU A 303 3.24 -7.69 21.32
C GLU A 303 2.22 -7.36 20.22
N GLY A 304 2.74 -7.05 19.03
CA GLY A 304 1.95 -6.82 17.83
C GLY A 304 2.78 -7.05 16.57
N THR A 305 2.12 -7.01 15.42
CA THR A 305 2.79 -7.08 14.13
C THR A 305 2.35 -5.92 13.26
N GLY A 306 3.30 -5.10 12.80
CA GLY A 306 3.05 -4.04 11.84
C GLY A 306 3.17 -4.57 10.41
N GLU A 307 2.08 -4.58 9.64
CA GLU A 307 2.17 -4.68 8.19
C GLU A 307 2.48 -3.30 7.63
N THR A 308 3.57 -3.18 6.87
CA THR A 308 4.00 -1.90 6.30
C THR A 308 3.80 -1.87 4.79
N LEU A 309 3.56 -0.67 4.24
CA LEU A 309 3.61 -0.35 2.81
C LEU A 309 4.46 0.90 2.62
N GLU A 310 5.76 0.72 2.80
CA GLU A 310 6.70 1.83 2.76
C GLU A 310 6.90 2.34 1.33
N VAL A 311 6.94 3.67 1.21
CA VAL A 311 7.10 4.36 -0.07
C VAL A 311 8.37 5.19 0.00
N LEU A 312 9.33 4.89 -0.88
CA LEU A 312 10.58 5.62 -0.99
C LEU A 312 10.59 6.41 -2.28
N GLN A 313 11.09 7.64 -2.26
CA GLN A 313 11.39 8.42 -3.47
C GLN A 313 12.90 8.61 -3.59
N TYR A 314 13.45 8.30 -4.76
CA TYR A 314 14.89 8.35 -4.98
C TYR A 314 15.21 8.93 -6.38
N TYR A 315 16.05 9.97 -6.39
CA TYR A 315 16.61 10.59 -7.59
C TYR A 315 17.84 11.41 -7.21
N ASN A 316 18.63 11.86 -8.19
CA ASN A 316 19.92 12.53 -7.97
C ASN A 316 20.88 11.71 -7.07
N ASP A 317 20.82 10.38 -7.20
CA ASP A 317 21.62 9.45 -6.39
C ASP A 317 21.48 9.65 -4.87
N ALA A 318 20.30 10.12 -4.44
CA ALA A 318 19.94 10.28 -3.04
C ALA A 318 18.47 9.93 -2.77
N LEU A 319 18.19 9.52 -1.54
CA LEU A 319 16.85 9.38 -1.00
C LEU A 319 16.25 10.76 -0.75
N GLN A 320 15.06 10.97 -1.31
CA GLN A 320 14.37 12.27 -1.36
C GLN A 320 13.12 12.27 -0.49
N ALA A 321 12.51 11.10 -0.30
CA ALA A 321 11.43 10.94 0.65
C ALA A 321 11.33 9.51 1.15
N MET A 322 10.82 9.37 2.37
CA MET A 322 10.48 8.11 3.00
C MET A 322 9.09 8.24 3.62
N GLN A 323 8.19 7.34 3.27
CA GLN A 323 6.89 7.20 3.92
C GLN A 323 6.84 5.88 4.64
N ILE A 324 6.69 5.93 5.96
CA ILE A 324 6.38 4.73 6.74
C ILE A 324 4.87 4.66 6.90
N ASN A 325 4.30 3.56 6.44
CA ASN A 325 2.86 3.34 6.43
C ASN A 325 2.61 2.02 7.13
N VAL A 326 2.40 2.07 8.43
CA VAL A 326 2.18 0.87 9.25
C VAL A 326 0.69 0.64 9.48
N TYR A 327 0.31 -0.63 9.49
CA TYR A 327 -0.98 -1.17 9.92
C TYR A 327 -0.72 -2.22 11.02
N MET A 328 -1.00 -1.88 12.26
CA MET A 328 -0.83 -2.74 13.43
C MET A 328 -1.92 -3.81 13.51
N SER A 329 -1.46 -5.02 13.78
CA SER A 329 -2.28 -6.20 13.95
C SER A 329 -1.87 -7.00 15.18
N GLY A 330 -2.61 -8.06 15.47
CA GLY A 330 -2.26 -9.00 16.54
C GLY A 330 -0.88 -9.63 16.32
N PRO A 331 -0.21 -10.09 17.40
CA PRO A 331 1.12 -10.66 17.29
C PRO A 331 1.13 -11.92 16.43
N ASN A 332 2.26 -12.15 15.75
CA ASN A 332 2.50 -13.28 14.84
C ASN A 332 1.59 -13.30 13.61
N MET A 333 0.98 -12.17 13.23
CA MET A 333 0.27 -12.09 11.95
C MET A 333 1.26 -12.27 10.79
N THR A 334 0.85 -12.97 9.74
CA THR A 334 1.56 -13.05 8.46
C THR A 334 0.76 -12.36 7.37
N SER A 335 1.41 -11.89 6.31
CA SER A 335 0.70 -11.25 5.20
C SER A 335 -0.20 -12.26 4.50
N ALA A 336 -1.45 -11.87 4.20
CA ALA A 336 -2.35 -12.67 3.38
C ALA A 336 -1.93 -12.74 1.89
N TRP A 337 -0.84 -12.04 1.54
CA TRP A 337 -0.31 -11.93 0.19
C TRP A 337 0.78 -12.95 -0.15
N LEU A 338 1.37 -13.59 0.86
CA LEU A 338 2.49 -14.55 0.77
C LEU A 338 2.04 -16.02 0.78
#